data_AF-K1SHK9-F1
#
_entry.id   AF-K1SHK9-F1
#
_cell.length_a   1.000
_cell.length_b   1.000
_cell.length_c   1.000
_cell.angle_alpha   90.00
_cell.angle_beta   90.00
_cell.angle_gamma   90.00
#
_symmetry.space_group_name_H-M   'P 1'
#
loop_
_entity.id
_entity.type
_entity.pdbx_description
1 polymer ?
#
loop_
_entity_poly.entity_id
_entity_poly.type
_entity_poly.pdbx_seq_one_letter_code
_entity_poly.pdbx_strand_id
1 'polypeptide(L)'
;MTQGQSRSYWNTSWLNTNTLSYVKEFNKNHRINATAVFEQSYDNNYNHTSTAYNLDYIDRIGINNLAWSDANLAAIGSDRIINTLMSGMLRVNYVFMNRYMITASIRADGSSRLKDKWCYFPSAALAWDLKQENFLKENSFIDQLKLRLGYGSVGNQSVEAYRIYSKMSPVRNSDGSTSYKVDRPAAPYLKWERNDQVNVGIDFGILNGRVRLTADWYNKVSKDILLELAQPTHMGYSSLLY
;
A
#
# COMPACT_ATOMS: atom_id res chain seq x y z
N MET A 1 -16.46 41.05 -8.94
CA MET A 1 -16.81 40.14 -7.83
C MET A 1 -15.52 39.82 -7.10
N THR A 2 -15.41 40.26 -5.85
CA THR A 2 -14.23 40.01 -5.00
C THR A 2 -14.37 38.62 -4.37
N GLN A 3 -13.26 37.91 -4.20
CA GLN A 3 -13.24 36.55 -3.63
C GLN A 3 -12.05 36.41 -2.68
N GLY A 4 -12.26 35.74 -1.56
CA GLY A 4 -11.20 35.38 -0.61
C GLY A 4 -11.38 33.96 -0.13
N GLN A 5 -10.26 33.27 0.13
CA GLN A 5 -10.28 31.90 0.62
C GLN A 5 -9.35 31.75 1.80
N SER A 6 -9.82 31.09 2.86
CA SER A 6 -9.01 30.64 3.99
C SER A 6 -9.03 29.12 4.02
N ARG A 7 -7.84 28.53 4.13
CA ARG A 7 -7.67 27.07 4.19
C ARG A 7 -6.87 26.71 5.44
N SER A 8 -7.43 25.83 6.25
CA SER A 8 -6.75 25.19 7.38
C SER A 8 -6.54 23.73 7.05
N TYR A 9 -5.29 23.31 7.02
CA TYR A 9 -4.89 21.94 6.67
C TYR A 9 -4.02 21.35 7.77
N TRP A 10 -4.40 20.17 8.23
CA TRP A 10 -3.69 19.45 9.28
C TRP A 10 -3.48 18.02 8.80
N ASN A 11 -2.23 17.63 8.66
CA ASN A 11 -1.86 16.23 8.43
C ASN A 11 -1.00 15.76 9.59
N THR A 12 -1.41 14.66 10.21
CA THR A 12 -0.62 13.98 11.22
C THR A 12 -0.51 12.53 10.82
N SER A 13 0.72 12.11 10.55
CA SER A 13 1.04 10.73 10.25
C SER A 13 2.19 10.25 11.11
N TRP A 14 2.15 8.97 11.46
CA TRP A 14 3.26 8.30 12.12
C TRP A 14 3.34 6.85 11.67
N LEU A 15 4.57 6.32 11.72
CA LEU A 15 4.90 4.93 11.46
C LEU A 15 5.77 4.45 12.63
N ASN A 16 5.38 3.34 13.23
CA ASN A 16 6.16 2.67 14.25
C ASN A 16 6.50 1.26 13.76
N THR A 17 7.78 0.93 13.74
CA THR A 17 8.28 -0.36 13.26
C THR A 17 9.26 -0.92 14.29
N ASN A 18 8.92 -2.07 14.87
CA ASN A 18 9.75 -2.80 15.81
C ASN A 18 10.30 -4.03 15.12
N THR A 19 11.63 -4.16 15.08
CA THR A 19 12.29 -5.29 14.42
C THR A 19 13.16 -6.04 15.43
N LEU A 20 12.92 -7.34 15.54
CA LEU A 20 13.77 -8.25 16.29
C LEU A 20 14.49 -9.16 15.29
N SER A 21 15.83 -9.19 15.37
CA SER A 21 16.67 -10.03 14.50
C SER A 21 17.51 -10.97 15.34
N TYR A 22 17.60 -12.22 14.90
CA TYR A 22 18.42 -13.26 15.51
C TYR A 22 19.25 -13.96 14.44
N VAL A 23 20.56 -13.88 14.58
CA VAL A 23 21.52 -14.54 13.68
C VAL A 23 22.32 -15.54 14.50
N LYS A 24 22.34 -16.79 14.03
CA LYS A 24 23.12 -17.85 14.68
C LYS A 24 23.80 -18.72 13.63
N GLU A 25 25.11 -18.85 13.78
CA GLU A 25 25.88 -19.90 13.13
C GLU A 25 26.04 -21.06 14.13
N PHE A 26 25.45 -22.21 13.80
CA PHE A 26 25.58 -23.41 14.65
C PHE A 26 26.93 -24.08 14.43
N ASN A 27 27.41 -24.05 13.18
CA ASN A 27 28.73 -24.48 12.76
C ASN A 27 29.03 -23.90 11.36
N LYS A 28 30.16 -24.30 10.76
CA LYS A 28 30.60 -23.86 9.42
C LYS A 28 29.57 -24.09 8.31
N ASN A 29 28.67 -25.05 8.48
CA ASN A 29 27.70 -25.48 7.47
C ASN A 29 26.27 -25.01 7.74
N HIS A 30 25.96 -24.50 8.93
CA HIS A 30 24.58 -24.21 9.32
C HIS A 30 24.46 -22.79 9.89
N ARG A 31 23.78 -21.92 9.16
CA ARG A 31 23.46 -20.55 9.59
C ARG A 31 21.96 -20.29 9.50
N ILE A 32 21.39 -19.73 10.55
CA ILE A 32 20.01 -19.21 10.58
C ILE A 32 20.05 -17.70 10.78
N ASN A 33 19.19 -17.00 10.05
CA ASN A 33 18.84 -15.61 10.28
C ASN A 33 17.31 -15.50 10.35
N ALA A 34 16.78 -15.25 11.54
CA ALA A 34 15.37 -15.02 11.78
C ALA A 34 15.12 -13.53 12.04
N THR A 35 14.03 -13.00 11.49
CA THR A 35 13.57 -11.63 11.70
C THR A 35 12.08 -11.64 12.02
N ALA A 36 11.69 -11.01 13.11
CA ALA A 36 10.30 -10.67 13.40
C ALA A 36 10.11 -9.15 13.29
N VAL A 37 9.01 -8.73 12.68
CA VAL A 37 8.68 -7.31 12.51
C VAL A 37 7.24 -7.10 12.96
N PHE A 38 7.02 -6.06 13.75
CA PHE A 38 5.69 -5.53 14.05
C PHE A 38 5.65 -4.07 13.62
N GLU A 39 4.61 -3.69 12.89
CA GLU A 39 4.49 -2.38 12.28
C GLU A 39 3.09 -1.82 12.46
N GLN A 40 3.02 -0.51 12.71
CA GLN A 40 1.79 0.23 12.87
C GLN A 40 1.92 1.56 12.13
N SER A 41 0.90 1.91 11.36
CA SER A 41 0.80 3.22 10.72
C SER A 41 -0.54 3.88 11.00
N TYR A 42 -0.47 5.20 11.07
CA TYR A 42 -1.61 6.07 11.25
C TYR A 42 -1.42 7.30 10.36
N ASP A 43 -2.48 7.68 9.67
CA ASP A 43 -2.55 8.91 8.91
C ASP A 43 -3.91 9.56 9.19
N ASN A 44 -3.88 10.83 9.55
CA ASN A 44 -5.05 11.65 9.80
C ASN A 44 -4.89 12.95 9.05
N ASN A 45 -5.69 13.09 7.99
CA ASN A 45 -5.73 14.25 7.15
C ASN A 45 -7.03 15.01 7.42
N TYR A 46 -6.92 16.29 7.78
CA TYR A 46 -8.04 17.19 7.95
C TYR A 46 -7.84 18.42 7.10
N ASN A 47 -8.88 18.76 6.34
CA ASN A 47 -8.88 19.90 5.46
C ASN A 47 -10.16 20.69 5.70
N HIS A 48 -10.01 21.99 5.88
CA HIS A 48 -11.10 22.93 6.00
C HIS A 48 -10.84 24.09 5.06
N THR A 49 -11.84 24.45 4.28
CA THR A 49 -11.79 25.56 3.34
C THR A 49 -13.04 26.40 3.50
N SER A 50 -12.84 27.69 3.73
CA SER A 50 -13.90 28.70 3.71
C SER A 50 -13.64 29.65 2.54
N THR A 51 -14.63 29.78 1.67
CA THR A 51 -14.59 30.68 0.50
C THR A 51 -15.64 31.76 0.67
N ALA A 52 -15.23 33.00 0.53
CA ALA A 52 -16.03 34.20 0.69
C ALA A 52 -16.15 34.90 -0.67
N TYR A 53 -17.33 35.48 -0.94
CA TYR A 53 -17.62 36.20 -2.19
C TYR A 53 -18.21 37.57 -1.87
N ASN A 54 -17.97 38.56 -2.73
CA ASN A 54 -18.38 39.94 -2.52
C ASN A 54 -17.88 40.49 -1.17
N LEU A 55 -16.57 40.37 -0.94
CA LEU A 55 -15.91 41.00 0.21
C LEU A 55 -15.96 42.52 0.07
N ASP A 56 -16.61 43.17 1.03
CA ASP A 56 -16.63 44.61 1.19
C ASP A 56 -15.26 45.10 1.68
N TYR A 57 -14.79 46.23 1.14
CA TYR A 57 -13.54 46.89 1.55
C TYR A 57 -12.28 46.01 1.43
N ILE A 58 -12.23 45.07 0.48
CA ILE A 58 -11.07 44.20 0.25
C ILE A 58 -9.77 44.99 0.04
N ASP A 59 -9.87 46.19 -0.50
CA ASP A 59 -8.78 47.17 -0.71
C ASP A 59 -8.22 47.73 0.60
N ARG A 60 -8.98 47.67 1.71
CA ARG A 60 -8.60 48.19 3.03
C ARG A 60 -8.26 47.09 4.04
N ILE A 61 -9.07 46.03 4.11
CA ILE A 61 -8.94 44.97 5.12
C ILE A 61 -8.32 43.68 4.57
N GLY A 62 -8.14 43.59 3.25
CA GLY A 62 -7.66 42.38 2.58
C GLY A 62 -8.61 41.20 2.74
N ILE A 63 -8.06 39.99 2.60
CA ILE A 63 -8.82 38.73 2.67
C ILE A 63 -8.79 38.08 4.07
N ASN A 64 -8.19 38.75 5.06
CA ASN A 64 -7.95 38.17 6.39
C ASN A 64 -9.21 38.14 7.29
N ASN A 65 -10.28 38.84 6.90
CA ASN A 65 -11.56 38.81 7.61
C ASN A 65 -12.70 38.46 6.64
N LEU A 66 -12.88 37.15 6.41
CA LEU A 66 -13.90 36.63 5.50
C LEU A 66 -15.35 36.95 5.91
N ALA A 67 -15.58 37.40 7.15
CA ALA A 67 -16.91 37.76 7.64
C ALA A 67 -17.50 39.03 6.97
N TRP A 68 -16.68 39.84 6.30
CA TRP A 68 -17.11 41.00 5.49
C TRP A 68 -17.62 40.61 4.10
N SER A 69 -17.98 39.36 3.90
CA SER A 69 -18.52 38.86 2.64
C SER A 69 -20.03 38.68 2.71
N ASP A 70 -20.65 38.51 1.55
CA ASP A 70 -22.05 38.11 1.49
C ASP A 70 -22.23 36.70 2.09
N ALA A 71 -22.86 36.64 3.25
CA ALA A 71 -23.10 35.41 3.99
C ALA A 71 -23.93 34.38 3.22
N ASN A 72 -24.75 34.81 2.24
CA ASN A 72 -25.55 33.89 1.42
C ASN A 72 -24.71 33.20 0.33
N LEU A 73 -23.62 33.83 -0.10
CA LEU A 73 -22.73 33.31 -1.13
C LEU A 73 -21.53 32.56 -0.54
N ALA A 74 -21.21 32.78 0.74
CA ALA A 74 -20.13 32.09 1.42
C ALA A 74 -20.29 30.56 1.36
N ALA A 75 -19.19 29.87 1.04
CA ALA A 75 -19.12 28.42 0.94
C ALA A 75 -18.13 27.87 1.95
N ILE A 76 -18.57 26.95 2.79
CA ILE A 76 -17.75 26.31 3.83
C ILE A 76 -17.73 24.81 3.55
N GLY A 77 -16.54 24.24 3.51
CA GLY A 77 -16.33 22.81 3.37
C GLY A 77 -15.27 22.32 4.34
N SER A 78 -15.47 21.12 4.88
CA SER A 78 -14.41 20.38 5.55
C SER A 78 -14.52 18.89 5.29
N ASP A 79 -13.37 18.24 5.36
CA ASP A 79 -13.23 16.80 5.21
C ASP A 79 -12.15 16.29 6.16
N ARG A 80 -12.33 15.06 6.63
CA ARG A 80 -11.36 14.37 7.48
C ARG A 80 -11.25 12.92 7.06
N ILE A 81 -10.03 12.46 6.86
CA ILE A 81 -9.71 11.11 6.42
C ILE A 81 -8.71 10.51 7.41
N ILE A 82 -9.08 9.39 8.03
CA ILE A 82 -8.20 8.64 8.93
C ILE A 82 -7.98 7.24 8.37
N ASN A 83 -6.71 6.87 8.22
CA ASN A 83 -6.26 5.57 7.78
C ASN A 83 -5.37 4.95 8.85
N THR A 84 -5.56 3.66 9.13
CA THR A 84 -4.64 2.90 9.98
C THR A 84 -4.28 1.57 9.35
N LEU A 85 -3.06 1.12 9.59
CA LEU A 85 -2.57 -0.18 9.17
C LEU A 85 -1.76 -0.80 10.30
N MET A 86 -1.93 -2.10 10.50
CA MET A 86 -1.16 -2.86 11.48
C MET A 86 -0.69 -4.15 10.86
N SER A 87 0.57 -4.50 11.10
CA SER A 87 1.23 -5.59 10.40
C SER A 87 2.14 -6.38 11.31
N GLY A 88 2.19 -7.69 11.08
CA GLY A 88 3.14 -8.59 11.70
C GLY A 88 3.82 -9.44 10.64
N MET A 89 5.14 -9.60 10.72
CA MET A 89 5.90 -10.45 9.80
C MET A 89 6.90 -11.31 10.57
N LEU A 90 7.02 -12.56 10.15
CA LEU A 90 8.10 -13.45 10.53
C LEU A 90 8.82 -13.91 9.26
N ARG A 91 10.15 -13.85 9.27
CA ARG A 91 11.00 -14.34 8.19
C ARG A 91 12.14 -15.16 8.76
N VAL A 92 12.39 -16.32 8.15
CA VAL A 92 13.52 -17.18 8.48
C VAL A 92 14.32 -17.44 7.21
N ASN A 93 15.61 -17.19 7.28
CA ASN A 93 16.58 -17.56 6.26
C ASN A 93 17.49 -18.63 6.84
N TYR A 94 17.69 -19.70 6.09
CA TYR A 94 18.58 -20.78 6.46
C TYR A 94 19.57 -21.03 5.35
N VAL A 95 20.85 -21.10 5.70
CA VAL A 95 21.94 -21.40 4.77
C VAL A 95 22.62 -22.68 5.20
N PHE A 96 22.64 -23.65 4.28
CA PHE A 96 23.29 -24.92 4.44
C PHE A 96 24.52 -25.05 3.52
N MET A 97 25.68 -25.31 4.12
CA MET A 97 26.99 -25.48 3.46
C MET A 97 27.36 -24.32 2.50
N ASN A 98 26.81 -23.12 2.75
CA ASN A 98 26.91 -21.95 1.86
C ASN A 98 26.44 -22.18 0.41
N ARG A 99 25.72 -23.28 0.12
CA ARG A 99 25.28 -23.64 -1.23
C ARG A 99 23.76 -23.77 -1.38
N TYR A 100 23.05 -24.14 -0.32
CA TYR A 100 21.59 -24.15 -0.31
C TYR A 100 21.09 -23.05 0.61
N MET A 101 20.24 -22.18 0.09
CA MET A 101 19.69 -21.05 0.82
C MET A 101 18.17 -21.14 0.73
N ILE A 102 17.51 -21.25 1.87
CA ILE A 102 16.06 -21.31 1.96
C ILE A 102 15.60 -20.08 2.72
N THR A 103 14.63 -19.37 2.17
CA THR A 103 13.93 -18.29 2.84
C THR A 103 12.46 -18.66 2.94
N ALA A 104 11.87 -18.51 4.11
CA ALA A 104 10.44 -18.59 4.31
C ALA A 104 9.99 -17.36 5.08
N SER A 105 8.86 -16.78 4.69
CA SER A 105 8.24 -15.71 5.46
C SER A 105 6.73 -15.81 5.44
N ILE A 106 6.11 -15.25 6.47
CA ILE A 106 4.69 -14.98 6.50
C ILE A 106 4.48 -13.59 7.07
N ARG A 107 3.66 -12.82 6.39
CA ARG A 107 3.21 -11.51 6.84
C ARG A 107 1.69 -11.50 6.98
N ALA A 108 1.18 -10.80 7.97
CA ALA A 108 -0.23 -10.52 8.14
C ALA A 108 -0.41 -8.99 8.17
N ASP A 109 -1.25 -8.46 7.29
CA ASP A 109 -1.52 -7.01 7.21
C ASP A 109 -3.00 -6.74 7.46
N GLY A 110 -3.27 -5.76 8.33
CA GLY A 110 -4.56 -5.30 8.78
C GLY A 110 -4.83 -3.87 8.33
N SER A 111 -5.80 -3.61 7.45
CA SER A 111 -6.13 -2.24 6.98
C SER A 111 -7.49 -1.75 7.50
N SER A 112 -7.58 -0.49 7.93
CA SER A 112 -8.86 0.15 8.29
C SER A 112 -9.80 0.40 7.12
N ARG A 113 -9.30 0.33 5.89
CA ARG A 113 -10.05 0.65 4.66
C ARG A 113 -10.95 -0.48 4.19
N LEU A 114 -10.69 -1.70 4.65
CA LEU A 114 -11.33 -2.93 4.18
C LEU A 114 -12.30 -3.48 5.23
N LYS A 115 -13.28 -4.29 4.78
CA LYS A 115 -14.18 -5.01 5.68
C LYS A 115 -13.42 -6.17 6.31
N ASP A 116 -12.82 -7.00 5.46
CA ASP A 116 -11.92 -8.08 5.86
C ASP A 116 -10.54 -7.47 6.05
N LYS A 117 -10.34 -6.94 7.26
CA LYS A 117 -9.18 -6.10 7.57
C LYS A 117 -7.87 -6.84 7.39
N TRP A 118 -7.82 -8.12 7.77
CA TRP A 118 -6.60 -8.93 7.82
C TRP A 118 -6.48 -9.90 6.65
N CYS A 119 -5.30 -9.97 6.05
CA CYS A 119 -4.93 -11.01 5.10
C CYS A 119 -3.49 -11.50 5.34
N TYR A 120 -3.21 -12.73 4.93
CA TYR A 120 -1.91 -13.39 5.11
C TYR A 120 -1.19 -13.55 3.78
N PHE A 121 0.09 -13.17 3.79
CA PHE A 121 0.97 -13.08 2.64
C PHE A 121 2.21 -13.97 2.88
N PRO A 122 2.12 -15.27 2.59
CA PRO A 122 3.26 -16.18 2.70
C PRO A 122 4.23 -16.00 1.52
N SER A 123 5.51 -16.25 1.77
CA SER A 123 6.52 -16.38 0.73
C SER A 123 7.53 -17.47 1.07
N ALA A 124 8.08 -18.10 0.04
CA ALA A 124 9.15 -19.08 0.13
C ALA A 124 10.09 -18.92 -1.05
N ALA A 125 11.39 -19.01 -0.80
CA ALA A 125 12.41 -18.99 -1.84
C ALA A 125 13.49 -20.02 -1.56
N LEU A 126 14.02 -20.60 -2.62
CA LEU A 126 15.15 -21.52 -2.63
C LEU A 126 16.19 -20.96 -3.61
N ALA A 127 17.42 -20.82 -3.15
CA ALA A 127 18.57 -20.60 -4.02
C ALA A 127 19.57 -21.74 -3.84
N TRP A 128 20.06 -22.26 -4.96
CA TRP A 128 21.07 -23.30 -5.02
C TRP A 128 22.26 -22.80 -5.81
N ASP A 129 23.41 -22.73 -5.15
CA ASP A 129 24.68 -22.37 -5.76
C ASP A 129 25.38 -23.65 -6.27
N LEU A 130 25.20 -23.96 -7.55
CA LEU A 130 25.76 -25.15 -8.19
C LEU A 130 27.28 -25.04 -8.32
N LYS A 131 27.83 -23.81 -8.37
CA LYS A 131 29.28 -23.62 -8.45
C LYS A 131 30.00 -24.18 -7.22
N GLN A 132 29.32 -24.25 -6.07
CA GLN A 132 29.88 -24.83 -4.85
C GLN A 132 29.82 -26.37 -4.80
N GLU A 133 29.20 -27.03 -5.78
CA GLU A 133 29.11 -28.49 -5.82
C GLU A 133 30.42 -29.14 -6.28
N ASN A 134 30.74 -30.32 -5.75
CA ASN A 134 32.00 -31.03 -6.04
C ASN A 134 32.24 -31.26 -7.55
N PHE A 135 31.19 -31.40 -8.35
CA PHE A 135 31.29 -31.61 -9.79
C PHE A 135 31.60 -30.34 -10.59
N LEU A 136 31.40 -29.14 -10.01
CA LEU A 136 31.55 -27.86 -10.71
C LEU A 136 32.56 -26.92 -10.05
N LYS A 137 32.93 -27.18 -8.81
CA LYS A 137 33.80 -26.31 -8.01
C LYS A 137 35.17 -26.07 -8.64
N GLU A 138 35.78 -27.11 -9.20
CA GLU A 138 37.11 -27.05 -9.84
C GLU A 138 37.08 -26.51 -11.28
N ASN A 139 35.90 -26.27 -11.86
CA ASN A 139 35.78 -25.76 -13.23
C ASN A 139 36.20 -24.29 -13.32
N SER A 140 37.30 -23.98 -14.01
CA SER A 140 37.85 -22.63 -14.15
C SER A 140 37.14 -21.76 -15.21
N PHE A 141 36.31 -22.36 -16.07
CA PHE A 141 35.53 -21.63 -17.06
C PHE A 141 34.29 -20.97 -16.46
N ILE A 142 33.64 -21.64 -15.50
CA ILE A 142 32.42 -21.17 -14.83
C ILE A 142 32.78 -20.61 -13.46
N ASP A 143 32.57 -19.31 -13.28
CA ASP A 143 32.80 -18.60 -12.02
C ASP A 143 31.58 -18.59 -11.11
N GLN A 144 30.38 -18.62 -11.71
CA GLN A 144 29.12 -18.62 -10.98
C GLN A 144 28.05 -19.41 -11.75
N LEU A 145 27.31 -20.25 -11.04
CA LEU A 145 26.09 -20.87 -11.53
C LEU A 145 25.14 -21.03 -10.34
N LYS A 146 24.08 -20.23 -10.30
CA LYS A 146 23.08 -20.24 -9.22
C LYS A 146 21.69 -20.35 -9.80
N LEU A 147 20.90 -21.27 -9.28
CA LEU A 147 19.48 -21.39 -9.56
C LEU A 147 18.67 -20.75 -8.44
N ARG A 148 17.62 -20.03 -8.80
CA ARG A 148 16.69 -19.36 -7.89
C ARG A 148 15.28 -19.80 -8.21
N LEU A 149 14.51 -20.17 -7.20
CA LEU A 149 13.09 -20.45 -7.29
C LEU A 149 12.40 -19.71 -6.15
N GLY A 150 11.34 -18.98 -6.45
CA GLY A 150 10.60 -18.20 -5.48
C GLY A 150 9.10 -18.27 -5.71
N TYR A 151 8.35 -18.24 -4.63
CA TYR A 151 6.92 -17.98 -4.60
C TYR A 151 6.64 -16.94 -3.52
N GLY A 152 5.81 -15.96 -3.82
CA GLY A 152 5.40 -14.96 -2.85
C GLY A 152 4.00 -14.44 -3.14
N SER A 153 3.30 -14.09 -2.07
CA SER A 153 2.05 -13.37 -2.16
C SER A 153 2.23 -11.96 -1.59
N VAL A 154 1.66 -10.95 -2.24
CA VAL A 154 1.65 -9.57 -1.74
C VAL A 154 0.25 -8.97 -1.83
N GLY A 155 -0.10 -8.14 -0.85
CA GLY A 155 -1.40 -7.49 -0.74
C GLY A 155 -1.41 -6.08 -1.31
N ASN A 156 -2.56 -5.68 -1.84
CA ASN A 156 -2.89 -4.31 -2.21
C ASN A 156 -4.25 -3.91 -1.60
N GLN A 157 -4.31 -2.69 -1.10
CA GLN A 157 -5.40 -2.06 -0.37
C GLN A 157 -5.65 -0.62 -0.88
N SER A 158 -5.28 -0.37 -2.14
CA SER A 158 -5.39 0.94 -2.82
C SER A 158 -6.83 1.32 -3.14
N VAL A 159 -7.66 1.37 -2.10
CA VAL A 159 -9.02 1.91 -2.12
C VAL A 159 -9.08 3.13 -1.23
N GLU A 160 -10.06 4.00 -1.48
CA GLU A 160 -10.31 5.14 -0.62
C GLU A 160 -10.73 4.71 0.80
N ALA A 161 -10.52 5.59 1.78
CA ALA A 161 -11.03 5.37 3.12
C ALA A 161 -12.57 5.30 3.13
N TYR A 162 -13.11 4.55 4.10
CA TYR A 162 -14.55 4.45 4.36
C TYR A 162 -15.39 3.88 3.20
N ARG A 163 -14.80 3.25 2.18
CA ARG A 163 -15.56 2.61 1.09
C ARG A 163 -16.50 1.51 1.57
N ILE A 164 -16.25 0.92 2.74
CA ILE A 164 -17.14 -0.05 3.39
C ILE A 164 -18.47 0.56 3.88
N TYR A 165 -18.60 1.89 3.89
CA TYR A 165 -19.81 2.61 4.28
C TYR A 165 -20.37 3.43 3.11
N SER A 166 -21.69 3.67 3.14
CA SER A 166 -22.32 4.60 2.22
C SER A 166 -21.96 6.03 2.61
N LYS A 167 -21.70 6.88 1.63
CA LYS A 167 -21.46 8.31 1.83
C LYS A 167 -22.73 9.08 1.48
N MET A 168 -23.17 9.95 2.38
CA MET A 168 -24.20 10.94 2.10
C MET A 168 -23.55 12.31 1.93
N SER A 169 -24.10 13.11 1.03
CA SER A 169 -23.66 14.49 0.78
C SER A 169 -24.83 15.44 0.97
N PRO A 170 -24.62 16.60 1.63
CA PRO A 170 -25.63 17.64 1.72
C PRO A 170 -25.88 18.28 0.36
N VAL A 171 -27.12 18.70 0.13
CA VAL A 171 -27.58 19.47 -1.03
C VAL A 171 -28.34 20.66 -0.50
N ARG A 172 -27.97 21.86 -0.95
CA ARG A 172 -28.70 23.08 -0.60
C ARG A 172 -29.85 23.28 -1.58
N ASN A 173 -31.06 23.35 -1.05
CA ASN A 173 -32.27 23.57 -1.82
C ASN A 173 -32.42 25.06 -2.16
N SER A 174 -33.26 25.36 -3.15
CA SER A 174 -33.54 26.73 -3.59
C SER A 174 -34.19 27.61 -2.51
N ASP A 175 -34.89 26.99 -1.55
CA ASP A 175 -35.50 27.66 -0.40
C ASP A 175 -34.49 27.92 0.75
N GLY A 176 -33.22 27.55 0.56
CA GLY A 176 -32.15 27.70 1.56
C GLY A 176 -32.06 26.55 2.57
N SER A 177 -32.99 25.60 2.56
CA SER A 177 -32.92 24.40 3.41
C SER A 177 -31.83 23.43 2.94
N THR A 178 -31.39 22.54 3.83
CA THR A 178 -30.41 21.49 3.51
C THR A 178 -31.11 20.14 3.45
N SER A 179 -30.98 19.47 2.31
CA SER A 179 -31.36 18.07 2.13
C SER A 179 -30.12 17.20 1.98
N TYR A 180 -30.31 15.88 1.98
CA TYR A 180 -29.21 14.93 1.86
C TYR A 180 -29.50 13.94 0.74
N LYS A 181 -28.46 13.61 -0.03
CA LYS A 181 -28.50 12.54 -1.02
C LYS A 181 -27.44 11.50 -0.71
N VAL A 182 -27.68 10.27 -1.15
CA VAL A 182 -26.61 9.26 -1.20
C VAL A 182 -25.67 9.66 -2.33
N ASP A 183 -24.41 9.90 -1.98
CA ASP A 183 -23.33 10.27 -2.91
C ASP A 183 -22.68 9.02 -3.49
N ARG A 184 -22.47 8.03 -2.62
CA ARG A 184 -21.85 6.76 -2.99
C ARG A 184 -22.38 5.62 -2.13
N PRO A 185 -22.74 4.46 -2.72
CA PRO A 185 -23.13 3.27 -1.98
C PRO A 185 -21.95 2.61 -1.26
N ALA A 186 -22.23 1.86 -0.20
CA ALA A 186 -21.25 1.04 0.51
C ALA A 186 -20.75 -0.13 -0.35
N ALA A 187 -19.47 -0.48 -0.21
CA ALA A 187 -18.89 -1.73 -0.67
C ALA A 187 -18.57 -2.61 0.56
N PRO A 188 -19.56 -3.30 1.15
CA PRO A 188 -19.41 -3.97 2.44
C PRO A 188 -18.56 -5.25 2.37
N TYR A 189 -18.15 -5.69 1.19
CA TYR A 189 -17.41 -6.94 0.94
C TYR A 189 -15.94 -6.71 0.56
N LEU A 190 -15.42 -5.49 0.75
CA LEU A 190 -14.05 -5.15 0.42
C LEU A 190 -13.04 -5.97 1.24
N LYS A 191 -12.16 -6.63 0.50
CA LYS A 191 -11.04 -7.44 1.00
C LYS A 191 -9.76 -7.05 0.26
N TRP A 192 -8.64 -7.63 0.66
CA TRP A 192 -7.34 -7.37 0.04
C TRP A 192 -7.31 -7.88 -1.40
N GLU A 193 -6.82 -7.04 -2.32
CA GLU A 193 -6.35 -7.54 -3.62
C GLU A 193 -5.05 -8.31 -3.38
N ARG A 194 -4.97 -9.52 -3.92
CA ARG A 194 -3.85 -10.42 -3.69
C ARG A 194 -3.11 -10.70 -4.99
N ASN A 195 -1.81 -10.47 -4.97
CA ASN A 195 -0.91 -10.73 -6.08
C ASN A 195 0.01 -11.90 -5.74
N ASP A 196 -0.26 -13.06 -6.33
CA ASP A 196 0.57 -14.26 -6.19
C ASP A 196 1.60 -14.28 -7.33
N GLN A 197 2.88 -14.49 -7.01
CA GLN A 197 3.96 -14.50 -7.98
C GLN A 197 4.85 -15.72 -7.79
N VAL A 198 5.16 -16.40 -8.90
CA VAL A 198 6.21 -17.40 -9.01
C VAL A 198 7.36 -16.81 -9.82
N ASN A 199 8.59 -17.05 -9.40
CA ASN A 199 9.81 -16.62 -10.09
C ASN A 199 10.81 -17.78 -10.18
N VAL A 200 11.43 -17.92 -11.34
CA VAL A 200 12.52 -18.86 -11.61
C VAL A 200 13.65 -18.07 -12.22
N GLY A 201 14.83 -18.15 -11.65
CA GLY A 201 16.01 -17.39 -12.07
C GLY A 201 17.24 -18.27 -12.19
N ILE A 202 18.11 -17.91 -13.13
CA ILE A 202 19.45 -18.48 -13.25
C ILE A 202 20.46 -17.33 -13.34
N ASP A 203 21.50 -17.42 -12.51
CA ASP A 203 22.65 -16.51 -12.55
C ASP A 203 23.87 -17.30 -13.03
N PHE A 204 24.52 -16.81 -14.08
CA PHE A 204 25.68 -17.43 -14.70
C PHE A 204 26.82 -16.41 -14.85
N GLY A 205 28.04 -16.82 -14.53
CA GLY A 205 29.23 -15.99 -14.63
C GLY A 205 30.42 -16.76 -15.20
N ILE A 206 31.17 -16.12 -16.09
CA ILE A 206 32.35 -16.68 -16.76
C ILE A 206 33.47 -15.63 -16.92
N LEU A 207 34.65 -16.10 -17.34
CA LEU A 207 35.85 -15.31 -17.63
C LEU A 207 36.36 -14.52 -16.41
N ASN A 208 36.47 -15.18 -15.26
CA ASN A 208 36.79 -14.56 -13.97
C ASN A 208 35.79 -13.43 -13.62
N GLY A 209 34.51 -13.67 -13.90
CA GLY A 209 33.41 -12.76 -13.63
C GLY A 209 33.32 -11.54 -14.55
N ARG A 210 34.07 -11.50 -15.67
CA ARG A 210 34.00 -10.43 -16.69
C ARG A 210 32.70 -10.43 -17.46
N VAL A 211 32.06 -11.60 -17.61
CA VAL A 211 30.73 -11.73 -18.20
C VAL A 211 29.81 -12.34 -17.17
N ARG A 212 28.70 -11.65 -16.90
CA ARG A 212 27.63 -12.11 -16.01
C ARG A 212 26.31 -12.03 -16.76
N LEU A 213 25.56 -13.11 -16.74
CA LEU A 213 24.25 -13.21 -17.33
C LEU A 213 23.27 -13.68 -16.27
N THR A 214 22.16 -12.96 -16.15
CA THR A 214 21.04 -13.34 -15.30
C THR A 214 19.81 -13.43 -16.19
N ALA A 215 19.09 -14.55 -16.11
CA ALA A 215 17.83 -14.73 -16.78
C ALA A 215 16.76 -15.09 -15.73
N ASP A 216 15.65 -14.36 -15.75
CA ASP A 216 14.54 -14.55 -14.82
C ASP A 216 13.25 -14.72 -15.62
N TRP A 217 12.48 -15.75 -15.27
CA TRP A 217 11.11 -15.94 -15.69
C TRP A 217 10.19 -15.74 -14.50
N TYR A 218 9.03 -15.12 -14.72
CA TYR A 218 8.03 -14.94 -13.67
C TYR A 218 6.62 -15.07 -14.21
N ASN A 219 5.72 -15.50 -13.33
CA ASN A 219 4.29 -15.50 -13.56
C ASN A 219 3.61 -14.83 -12.37
N LYS A 220 2.77 -13.82 -12.63
CA LYS A 220 2.05 -13.06 -11.62
C LYS A 220 0.55 -13.15 -11.88
N VAL A 221 -0.22 -13.49 -10.86
CA VAL A 221 -1.68 -13.60 -10.90
C VAL A 221 -2.28 -12.68 -9.85
N SER A 222 -3.08 -11.71 -10.29
CA SER A 222 -3.87 -10.82 -9.44
C SER A 222 -5.25 -11.42 -9.19
N LYS A 223 -5.64 -11.53 -7.92
CA LYS A 223 -6.95 -12.02 -7.47
C LYS A 223 -7.63 -10.96 -6.64
N ASP A 224 -8.95 -10.94 -6.67
CA ASP A 224 -9.78 -10.01 -5.89
C ASP A 224 -9.40 -8.54 -6.17
N ILE A 225 -9.24 -8.22 -7.45
CA ILE A 225 -8.83 -6.89 -7.93
C ILE A 225 -9.86 -5.86 -7.44
N LEU A 226 -9.36 -4.82 -6.77
CA LEU A 226 -10.17 -3.71 -6.29
C LEU A 226 -10.45 -2.76 -7.45
N LEU A 227 -11.63 -2.88 -8.05
CA LEU A 227 -11.96 -2.19 -9.30
C LEU A 227 -13.28 -1.43 -9.21
N GLU A 228 -13.23 -0.16 -9.60
CA GLU A 228 -14.41 0.67 -9.73
C GLU A 228 -15.04 0.47 -11.11
N LEU A 229 -16.19 -0.21 -11.14
CA LEU A 229 -16.94 -0.53 -12.35
C LEU A 229 -18.04 0.50 -12.59
N ALA A 230 -18.03 1.08 -13.80
CA ALA A 230 -19.10 1.96 -14.25
C ALA A 230 -20.45 1.24 -14.21
N GLN A 231 -21.48 1.92 -13.71
CA GLN A 231 -22.83 1.37 -13.62
C GLN A 231 -23.77 2.05 -14.60
N PRO A 232 -24.80 1.35 -15.09
CA PRO A 232 -25.89 1.96 -15.85
C PRO A 232 -26.53 3.11 -15.07
N THR A 233 -26.88 4.19 -15.77
CA THR A 233 -27.42 5.42 -15.16
C THR A 233 -28.71 5.23 -14.36
N HIS A 234 -29.51 4.20 -14.66
CA HIS A 234 -30.74 3.89 -13.92
C HIS A 234 -30.50 3.38 -12.49
N MET A 235 -29.26 2.99 -12.14
CA MET A 235 -28.90 2.56 -10.78
C MET A 235 -28.83 3.73 -9.79
N GLY A 236 -28.84 4.97 -10.27
CA GLY A 236 -28.79 6.17 -9.42
C GLY A 236 -27.39 6.56 -8.95
N TYR A 237 -26.35 5.86 -9.39
CA TYR A 237 -24.94 6.15 -9.15
C TYR A 237 -24.09 5.75 -10.37
N SER A 238 -22.97 6.44 -10.59
CA SER A 238 -22.12 6.27 -11.78
C SER A 238 -21.17 5.08 -11.71
N SER A 239 -20.85 4.58 -10.50
CA SER A 239 -19.89 3.50 -10.30
C SER A 239 -20.14 2.70 -9.03
N LEU A 240 -19.71 1.43 -9.04
CA LEU A 240 -19.64 0.55 -7.88
C LEU A 240 -18.23 -0.01 -7.77
N LEU A 241 -17.69 -0.06 -6.55
CA LEU A 241 -16.41 -0.71 -6.29
C LEU A 241 -16.65 -2.15 -5.92
N TYR A 242 -15.98 -3.03 -6.65
CA TYR A 242 -15.92 -4.46 -6.39
C TYR A 242 -14.59 -4.86 -5.76
#